data_AF-A0A1H7NT36-F1
#
_entry.id   AF-A0A1H7NT36-F1
#
_cell.length_a   1.000
_cell.length_b   1.000
_cell.length_c   1.000
_cell.angle_alpha   90.00
_cell.angle_beta   90.00
_cell.angle_gamma   90.00
#
_symmetry.space_group_name_H-M   'P 1'
#
loop_
_entity.id
_entity.type
_entity.pdbx_description
1 polymer ?
#
loop_
_entity_poly.entity_id
_entity_poly.type
_entity_poly.pdbx_seq_one_letter_code
_entity_poly.pdbx_strand_id
1 'polypeptide(L)'
;MPALLKGFIDRVFLPGFAFKYRRNSPLPEQLLKGKTARLIVTMDSPYVYYRFYLGQPGHQMMKHSILKFCGVGTVRATNITQLRKMPDTARNQWLERVRRMGRKLA
;
A
#
# COMPACT_ATOMS: atom_id res chain seq x y z
N MET A 1 -9.51 -2.62 3.06
CA MET A 1 -8.87 -1.41 3.61
C MET A 1 -9.84 -0.74 4.56
N PRO A 2 -9.39 -0.05 5.61
CA PRO A 2 -10.28 0.71 6.50
C PRO A 2 -11.09 1.75 5.72
N ALA A 3 -12.33 2.00 6.15
CA ALA A 3 -13.27 2.87 5.45
C ALA A 3 -12.72 4.29 5.22
N LEU A 4 -12.06 4.88 6.22
CA LEU A 4 -11.43 6.20 6.09
C LEU A 4 -10.35 6.24 5.01
N LEU A 5 -9.48 5.21 4.96
CA LEU A 5 -8.45 5.12 3.93
C LEU A 5 -9.08 4.94 2.54
N LYS A 6 -10.10 4.10 2.42
CA LYS A 6 -10.82 3.91 1.15
C LYS A 6 -11.46 5.23 0.69
N GLY A 7 -12.15 5.92 1.59
CA GLY A 7 -12.77 7.22 1.31
C GLY A 7 -11.76 8.30 0.92
N PHE A 8 -10.58 8.32 1.54
CA PHE A 8 -9.48 9.19 1.12
C PHE A 8 -9.06 8.92 -0.32
N ILE A 9 -8.83 7.66 -0.69
CA ILE A 9 -8.47 7.29 -2.07
C ILE A 9 -9.59 7.71 -3.02
N ASP A 10 -10.84 7.39 -2.73
CA ASP A 10 -11.97 7.67 -3.64
C ASP A 10 -12.19 9.16 -3.88
N ARG A 11 -11.92 10.00 -2.87
CA ARG A 11 -12.13 11.45 -2.96
C ARG A 11 -10.92 12.22 -3.48
N VAL A 12 -9.72 11.67 -3.35
CA VAL A 12 -8.46 12.35 -3.74
C VAL A 12 -7.93 11.83 -5.08
N PHE A 13 -8.06 10.53 -5.37
CA PHE A 13 -7.51 9.92 -6.57
C PHE A 13 -8.49 10.05 -7.75
N LEU A 14 -8.90 11.29 -8.03
CA LEU A 14 -9.87 11.62 -9.09
C LEU A 14 -9.20 11.89 -10.45
N PRO A 15 -9.96 11.76 -11.55
CA PRO A 15 -9.51 12.20 -12.87
C PRO A 15 -9.05 13.66 -12.87
N GLY A 16 -7.97 13.97 -13.57
CA GLY A 16 -7.36 15.30 -13.62
C GLY A 16 -6.29 15.55 -12.56
N PHE A 17 -6.27 14.78 -11.47
CA PHE A 17 -5.20 14.82 -10.46
C PHE A 17 -4.35 13.55 -10.45
N ALA A 18 -4.96 12.39 -10.28
CA ALA A 18 -4.22 11.13 -10.13
C ALA A 18 -4.03 10.37 -11.45
N PHE A 19 -5.02 10.48 -12.34
CA PHE A 19 -4.99 9.91 -13.68
C PHE A 19 -5.87 10.72 -14.62
N LYS A 20 -5.83 10.45 -15.93
CA LYS A 20 -6.74 11.06 -16.91
C LYS A 20 -7.10 10.06 -18.00
N TYR A 21 -8.38 9.94 -18.33
CA TYR A 21 -8.82 9.07 -19.43
C TYR A 21 -8.39 9.64 -20.78
N ARG A 22 -8.03 8.76 -21.72
CA ARG A 22 -7.66 9.12 -23.09
C ARG A 22 -8.71 8.57 -24.05
N ARG A 23 -9.13 9.38 -25.04
CA ARG A 23 -10.23 9.03 -25.96
C ARG A 23 -9.98 7.73 -26.75
N ASN A 24 -8.73 7.43 -27.09
CA ASN A 24 -8.36 6.27 -27.92
C ASN A 24 -7.34 5.34 -27.24
N SER A 25 -7.39 5.20 -25.92
CA SER A 25 -6.49 4.27 -25.22
C SER A 25 -7.23 3.49 -24.15
N PRO A 26 -7.05 2.16 -24.07
CA PRO A 26 -7.58 1.36 -22.96
C PRO A 26 -6.87 1.66 -21.63
N LEU A 27 -5.72 2.35 -21.67
CA LEU A 27 -4.96 2.73 -20.49
C LEU A 27 -5.12 4.24 -20.21
N PRO A 28 -5.31 4.62 -18.94
CA PRO A 28 -5.31 6.03 -18.57
C PRO A 28 -3.92 6.64 -18.72
N GLU A 29 -3.90 7.95 -18.88
CA GLU A 29 -2.73 8.75 -18.56
C GLU A 29 -2.48 8.75 -17.05
N GLN A 30 -1.25 8.44 -16.67
CA GLN A 30 -0.84 8.39 -15.28
C GLN A 30 -0.23 9.74 -14.86
N LEU A 31 -0.80 10.38 -13.83
CA LEU A 31 -0.41 11.74 -13.43
C LEU A 31 0.47 11.77 -12.17
N LEU A 32 0.59 10.66 -11.43
CA LEU A 32 1.44 10.54 -10.23
C LEU A 32 2.81 9.90 -10.52
N LYS A 33 3.32 10.03 -11.75
CA LYS A 33 4.65 9.54 -12.13
C LYS A 33 5.75 10.21 -11.30
N GLY A 34 6.88 9.51 -11.16
CA GLY A 34 8.02 9.96 -10.33
C GLY A 34 7.82 9.76 -8.83
N LYS A 35 6.61 9.38 -8.37
CA LYS A 35 6.35 9.08 -6.96
C LYS A 35 6.65 7.62 -6.63
N THR A 36 6.99 7.38 -5.37
CA THR A 36 7.11 6.05 -4.77
C THR A 36 6.19 5.94 -3.55
N ALA A 37 5.90 4.71 -3.12
CA ALA A 37 5.06 4.46 -1.96
C ALA A 37 5.62 3.35 -1.06
N ARG A 38 5.30 3.44 0.23
CA ARG A 38 5.55 2.41 1.23
C ARG A 38 4.26 2.07 1.95
N LEU A 39 3.88 0.80 1.90
CA LEU A 39 2.74 0.24 2.62
C LEU A 39 3.28 -0.47 3.87
N ILE A 40 2.82 -0.05 5.06
CA ILE A 40 3.06 -0.77 6.31
C ILE A 40 1.70 -1.23 6.80
N VAL A 41 1.49 -2.55 6.82
CA VAL A 41 0.18 -3.15 7.08
C VAL A 41 0.31 -4.11 8.25
N THR A 42 -0.53 -3.92 9.25
CA THR A 42 -0.67 -4.81 10.40
C THR A 42 -1.84 -5.75 10.21
N MET A 43 -1.69 -7.02 10.58
CA MET A 43 -2.77 -8.02 10.58
C MET A 43 -2.50 -9.12 11.60
N ASP A 44 -3.53 -9.87 11.98
CA ASP A 44 -3.36 -11.02 12.88
C ASP A 44 -3.15 -12.35 12.14
N SER A 45 -3.58 -12.42 10.88
CA SER A 45 -3.40 -13.62 10.06
C SER A 45 -1.92 -13.93 9.81
N PRO A 46 -1.50 -15.20 9.85
CA PRO A 46 -0.16 -15.60 9.43
C PRO A 46 0.14 -15.15 8.00
N TYR A 47 1.38 -14.68 7.76
CA TYR A 47 1.77 -14.12 6.46
C TYR A 47 1.67 -15.14 5.32
N VAL A 48 2.03 -16.40 5.57
CA VAL A 48 2.00 -17.47 4.57
C VAL A 48 0.57 -17.70 4.07
N TYR A 49 -0.40 -17.80 4.98
CA TYR A 49 -1.82 -17.92 4.64
C TYR A 49 -2.30 -16.71 3.82
N TYR A 50 -2.02 -15.51 4.31
CA TYR A 50 -2.40 -14.28 3.60
C TYR A 50 -1.76 -14.16 2.21
N ARG A 51 -0.52 -14.65 2.06
CA ARG A 51 0.25 -14.58 0.81
C ARG A 51 -0.23 -15.58 -0.23
N PHE A 52 -0.26 -16.86 0.12
CA PHE A 52 -0.41 -17.92 -0.86
C PHE A 52 -1.85 -18.37 -1.02
N TYR A 53 -2.62 -18.42 0.07
CA TYR A 53 -4.02 -18.83 -0.01
C TYR A 53 -4.92 -17.68 -0.45
N LEU A 54 -4.79 -16.52 0.19
CA LEU A 54 -5.64 -15.36 -0.13
C LEU A 54 -5.11 -14.53 -1.31
N GLY A 55 -3.85 -14.70 -1.72
CA GLY A 55 -3.25 -13.92 -2.81
C GLY A 55 -3.00 -12.44 -2.47
N GLN A 56 -2.96 -12.08 -1.18
CA GLN A 56 -2.74 -10.71 -0.68
C GLN A 56 -3.69 -9.64 -1.27
N PRO A 57 -5.02 -9.81 -1.20
CA PRO A 57 -5.96 -9.03 -2.00
C PRO A 57 -5.87 -7.52 -1.70
N GLY A 58 -5.70 -7.14 -0.43
CA GLY A 58 -5.51 -5.74 -0.03
C GLY A 58 -4.23 -5.11 -0.57
N HIS A 59 -3.14 -5.88 -0.65
CA HIS A 59 -1.88 -5.41 -1.23
C HIS A 59 -1.98 -5.31 -2.74
N GLN A 60 -2.59 -6.31 -3.38
CA GLN A 60 -2.74 -6.33 -4.82
C GLN A 60 -3.60 -5.17 -5.30
N MET A 61 -4.73 -4.92 -4.64
CA MET A 61 -5.60 -3.78 -4.92
C MET A 61 -4.85 -2.45 -4.75
N MET A 62 -4.19 -2.23 -3.60
CA MET A 62 -3.48 -0.97 -3.38
C MET A 62 -2.31 -0.77 -4.35
N LYS A 63 -1.51 -1.81 -4.56
CA LYS A 63 -0.31 -1.72 -5.39
C LYS A 63 -0.64 -1.61 -6.86
N HIS A 64 -1.45 -2.52 -7.39
CA HIS A 64 -1.67 -2.67 -8.83
C HIS A 64 -2.87 -1.86 -9.31
N SER A 65 -4.01 -1.96 -8.62
CA SER A 65 -5.25 -1.32 -9.06
C SER A 65 -5.32 0.17 -8.75
N ILE A 66 -4.65 0.64 -7.69
CA ILE A 66 -4.71 2.05 -7.25
C ILE A 66 -3.41 2.79 -7.58
N LEU A 67 -2.30 2.44 -6.90
CA LEU A 67 -1.07 3.23 -6.95
C LEU A 67 -0.38 3.15 -8.32
N LYS A 68 -0.17 1.93 -8.84
CA LYS A 68 0.44 1.75 -10.17
C LYS A 68 -0.45 2.25 -11.29
N PHE A 69 -1.77 2.11 -11.17
CA PHE A 69 -2.73 2.69 -12.11
C PHE A 69 -2.52 4.20 -12.24
N CYS A 70 -2.26 4.90 -11.14
CA CYS A 70 -2.00 6.34 -11.14
C CYS A 70 -0.56 6.74 -11.50
N GLY A 71 0.36 5.79 -11.69
CA GLY A 71 1.75 6.04 -12.08
C GLY A 71 2.79 6.00 -10.96
N VAL A 72 2.42 5.60 -9.74
CA VAL A 72 3.38 5.39 -8.66
C VAL A 72 4.24 4.17 -9.00
N GLY A 73 5.54 4.39 -9.22
CA GLY A 73 6.43 3.36 -9.76
C GLY A 73 6.77 2.28 -8.74
N THR A 74 7.56 2.65 -7.72
CA THR A 74 7.99 1.70 -6.68
C THR A 74 7.03 1.70 -5.50
N VAL A 75 6.37 0.57 -5.26
CA VAL A 75 5.52 0.34 -4.10
C VAL A 75 6.11 -0.80 -3.27
N ARG A 76 6.73 -0.47 -2.13
CA ARG A 76 7.27 -1.47 -1.19
C ARG A 76 6.26 -1.75 -0.09
N ALA A 77 6.08 -3.01 0.29
CA ALA A 77 5.16 -3.40 1.35
C ALA A 77 5.90 -4.07 2.51
N THR A 78 5.44 -3.83 3.73
CA THR A 78 5.90 -4.47 4.96
C THR A 78 4.69 -4.95 5.73
N ASN A 79 4.63 -6.26 5.98
CA ASN A 79 3.55 -6.90 6.71
C ASN A 79 3.99 -7.21 8.13
N ILE A 80 3.25 -6.71 9.11
CA ILE A 80 3.42 -7.02 10.53
C ILE A 80 2.26 -7.96 10.90
N THR A 81 2.57 -9.25 11.03
CA THR A 81 1.56 -10.30 11.23
C THR A 81 1.50 -10.78 12.68
N GLN A 82 0.45 -11.51 13.04
CA GLN A 82 0.25 -12.10 14.37
C GLN A 82 0.32 -11.06 15.52
N LEU A 83 -0.17 -9.84 15.26
CA LEU A 83 0.04 -8.68 16.13
C LEU A 83 -0.54 -8.87 17.55
N ARG A 84 -1.68 -9.54 17.69
CA ARG A 84 -2.29 -9.85 19.00
C ARG A 84 -1.44 -10.78 19.87
N LYS A 85 -0.71 -11.71 19.27
CA LYS A 85 0.14 -12.69 19.98
C LYS A 85 1.59 -12.21 20.13
N MET A 86 1.91 -11.04 19.58
CA MET A 86 3.27 -10.52 19.54
C MET A 86 3.68 -9.98 20.92
N PRO A 87 4.80 -10.45 21.49
CA PRO A 87 5.30 -9.90 22.76
C PRO A 87 5.80 -8.47 22.57
N ASP A 88 5.80 -7.70 23.66
CA ASP A 88 6.16 -6.27 23.62
C ASP A 88 7.60 -6.04 23.15
N THR A 89 8.51 -6.96 23.44
CA THR A 89 9.89 -6.93 22.92
C THR A 89 9.92 -6.94 21.39
N ALA A 90 9.16 -7.84 20.76
CA ALA A 90 9.04 -7.92 19.30
C ALA A 90 8.28 -6.72 18.73
N ARG A 91 7.25 -6.21 19.42
CA ARG A 91 6.53 -4.99 19.04
C ARG A 91 7.47 -3.78 19.00
N ASN A 92 8.32 -3.63 20.02
CA ASN A 92 9.30 -2.55 20.10
C ASN A 92 10.36 -2.64 19.01
N GLN A 93 10.82 -3.85 18.66
CA GLN A 93 11.70 -4.06 17.52
C GLN A 93 11.05 -3.65 16.19
N TRP A 94 9.76 -3.95 16.00
CA TRP A 94 9.02 -3.49 14.82
C TRP A 94 8.88 -1.97 14.78
N LEU A 95 8.58 -1.32 15.89
CA LEU A 95 8.53 0.14 15.98
C LEU A 95 9.87 0.76 15.55
N GLU A 96 10.98 0.23 16.04
CA GLU A 96 12.30 0.73 15.68
C GLU A 96 12.62 0.48 14.19
N ARG A 97 12.23 -0.68 13.66
CA ARG A 97 12.36 -0.98 12.23
C ARG A 97 11.55 0.02 11.38
N VAL A 98 10.32 0.35 11.79
CA VAL A 98 9.48 1.34 11.10
C VAL A 98 10.09 2.74 11.15
N ARG A 99 10.59 3.18 12.32
CA ARG A 99 11.31 4.45 12.45
C ARG A 99 12.50 4.53 11.50
N ARG A 100 13.32 3.48 11.44
CA ARG A 100 14.47 3.39 10.53
C ARG A 100 14.04 3.43 9.06
N MET A 101 12.95 2.78 8.70
CA MET A 101 12.40 2.85 7.34
C MET A 101 11.94 4.27 6.98
N GLY A 102 11.37 5.02 7.92
CA GLY A 102 10.99 6.42 7.74
C GLY A 102 12.22 7.32 7.54
N ARG A 103 13.25 7.19 8.38
CA ARG A 103 14.49 7.97 8.28
C ARG A 103 15.24 7.76 6.96
N LYS A 104 15.23 6.55 6.42
CA LYS A 104 15.91 6.23 5.14
C LYS A 104 15.23 6.82 3.90
N LEU A 105 14.03 7.39 4.05
CA LEU A 105 13.30 8.03 2.95
C LEU A 105 13.43 9.55 2.96
N ALA A 106 13.98 10.13 4.04
CA ALA A 106 14.33 11.54 4.16
C ALA A 106 15.70 11.83 3.52
#